data_AF-A0A0F4R887-F1
#
_entry.id   AF-A0A0F4R887-F1
#
_cell.length_a   1.000
_cell.length_b   1.000
_cell.length_c   1.000
_cell.angle_alpha   90.00
_cell.angle_beta   90.00
_cell.angle_gamma   90.00
#
_symmetry.space_group_name_H-M   'P 1'
#
loop_
_entity.id
_entity.type
_entity.pdbx_description
1 polymer ?
#
loop_
_entity_poly.entity_id
_entity_poly.type
_entity_poly.pdbx_seq_one_letter_code
_entity_poly.pdbx_strand_id
1 'polypeptide(L)'
;MLTNFLSRKVLALLSVATFSALLSSTVSAYGQSSEEIAARITPIGQVCIAGEECEVASAAAAGGSDGPRDGESIYGTFCVACHSIGVAGAPKFGSADDWAPRVAKGEASLLSNALNGLNAMPARGTCADCSDDEIKSAIDYMLENN
;
A
#
# COMPACT_ATOMS: atom_id res chain seq x y z
N MET A 1 -2.39 41.34 42.82
CA MET A 1 -1.57 40.24 42.26
C MET A 1 -2.36 38.93 42.09
N LEU A 2 -3.14 38.47 43.08
CA LEU A 2 -3.92 37.23 42.96
C LEU A 2 -4.97 37.22 41.83
N THR A 3 -5.62 38.37 41.55
CA THR A 3 -6.66 38.50 40.50
C THR A 3 -6.11 38.29 39.09
N ASN A 4 -4.93 38.83 38.79
CA ASN A 4 -4.26 38.65 37.49
C ASN A 4 -3.75 37.21 37.30
N PHE A 5 -3.41 36.53 38.40
CA PHE A 5 -2.95 35.14 38.38
C PHE A 5 -4.10 34.16 38.14
N LEU A 6 -5.26 34.38 38.77
CA LEU A 6 -6.48 33.63 38.50
C LEU A 6 -6.98 33.88 37.07
N SER A 7 -6.97 35.13 36.61
CA SER A 7 -7.43 35.49 35.26
C SER A 7 -6.56 34.86 34.16
N ARG A 8 -5.22 34.81 34.33
CA ARG A 8 -4.32 34.10 33.41
C ARG A 8 -4.54 32.59 33.39
N LYS A 9 -4.80 31.96 34.54
CA LYS A 9 -5.07 30.51 34.62
C LYS A 9 -6.42 30.14 34.01
N VAL A 10 -7.46 30.95 34.23
CA VAL A 10 -8.78 30.76 33.62
C VAL A 10 -8.70 30.93 32.10
N LEU A 11 -7.97 31.94 31.62
CA LEU A 11 -7.77 32.15 30.18
C LEU A 11 -6.98 31.01 29.53
N ALA A 12 -5.95 30.49 30.21
CA ALA A 12 -5.18 29.34 29.74
C ALA A 12 -6.04 28.06 29.68
N LEU A 13 -6.86 27.80 30.70
CA LEU A 13 -7.77 26.64 30.72
C LEU A 13 -8.85 26.74 29.63
N LEU A 14 -9.40 27.92 29.38
CA LEU A 14 -10.34 28.16 28.27
C LEU A 14 -9.68 27.97 26.90
N SER A 15 -8.43 28.40 26.73
CA SER A 15 -7.69 28.18 25.47
C SER A 15 -7.38 26.69 25.22
N VAL A 16 -7.05 25.92 26.26
CA VAL A 16 -6.82 24.48 26.12
C VAL A 16 -8.12 23.73 25.83
N ALA A 17 -9.21 24.09 26.50
CA ALA A 17 -10.52 23.48 26.27
C ALA A 17 -11.06 23.74 24.85
N THR A 18 -10.87 24.95 24.33
CA THR A 18 -11.28 25.31 22.97
C THR A 18 -10.38 24.65 21.91
N PHE A 19 -9.07 24.54 22.15
CA PHE A 19 -8.16 23.84 21.25
C PHE A 19 -8.46 22.33 21.16
N SER A 20 -8.73 21.68 22.30
CA SER A 20 -9.16 20.27 22.32
C SER A 20 -10.50 20.05 21.63
N ALA A 21 -11.47 20.96 21.77
CA ALA A 21 -12.77 20.86 21.08
C ALA A 21 -12.63 21.06 19.56
N LEU A 22 -11.71 21.92 19.11
CA LEU A 22 -11.43 22.13 17.69
C LEU A 22 -10.74 20.90 17.05
N LEU A 23 -9.85 20.23 17.77
CA LEU A 23 -9.17 19.00 17.32
C LEU A 23 -10.11 17.80 17.16
N SER A 24 -11.21 17.72 17.92
CA SER A 24 -12.20 16.65 17.77
C SER A 24 -13.02 16.75 16.47
N SER A 25 -13.05 17.92 15.82
CA SER A 25 -13.88 18.17 14.64
C SER A 25 -13.22 17.74 13.32
N THR A 26 -11.93 17.40 13.33
CA THR A 26 -11.17 16.98 12.13
C THR A 26 -10.92 15.48 12.04
N VAL A 27 -11.43 14.69 13.00
CA VAL A 27 -11.51 13.22 12.92
C VAL A 27 -12.83 12.82 12.23
N SER A 28 -13.06 13.35 11.03
CA SER A 28 -14.02 12.72 10.11
C SER A 28 -13.24 11.74 9.24
N ALA A 29 -13.59 10.48 9.41
CA ALA A 29 -12.96 9.29 8.87
C ALA A 29 -12.59 9.39 7.38
N TYR A 30 -11.30 9.30 7.10
CA TYR A 30 -10.81 8.85 5.81
C TYR A 30 -11.07 7.34 5.73
N GLY A 31 -12.01 6.90 4.88
CA GLY A 31 -12.17 5.48 4.50
C GLY A 31 -13.14 4.60 5.33
N GLN A 32 -14.16 5.16 5.99
CA GLN A 32 -15.19 4.36 6.69
C GLN A 32 -16.62 4.63 6.21
N SER A 33 -16.83 4.84 4.90
CA SER A 33 -18.20 4.67 4.41
C SER A 33 -18.58 3.19 4.54
N SER A 34 -19.80 2.91 4.99
CA SER A 34 -20.28 1.52 5.12
C SER A 34 -20.17 0.74 3.81
N GLU A 35 -20.16 1.46 2.68
CA GLU A 35 -20.02 0.93 1.33
C GLU A 35 -18.60 0.48 1.02
N GLU A 36 -17.57 1.24 1.39
CA GLU A 36 -16.17 0.83 1.26
C GLU A 36 -15.81 -0.32 2.21
N ILE A 37 -16.38 -0.31 3.42
CA ILE A 37 -16.24 -1.43 4.37
C ILE A 37 -16.92 -2.68 3.82
N ALA A 38 -18.13 -2.55 3.27
CA ALA A 38 -18.86 -3.65 2.65
C ALA A 38 -18.07 -4.26 1.47
N ALA A 39 -17.45 -3.43 0.64
CA ALA A 39 -16.64 -3.87 -0.48
C ALA A 39 -15.42 -4.71 -0.05
N ARG A 40 -14.81 -4.41 1.10
CA ARG A 40 -13.65 -5.17 1.62
C ARG A 40 -14.01 -6.48 2.32
N ILE A 41 -15.28 -6.67 2.71
CA ILE A 41 -15.77 -7.89 3.38
C ILE A 41 -16.57 -8.80 2.45
N THR A 42 -16.66 -8.49 1.16
CA THR A 42 -17.31 -9.39 0.19
C THR A 42 -16.55 -10.71 0.13
N PRO A 43 -17.24 -11.87 0.11
CA PRO A 43 -16.58 -13.16 -0.01
C PRO A 43 -15.82 -13.28 -1.33
N ILE A 44 -14.52 -13.59 -1.26
CA ILE A 44 -13.68 -13.88 -2.44
C ILE A 44 -13.92 -15.28 -3.03
N GLY A 45 -14.86 -16.03 -2.46
CA GLY A 45 -15.18 -17.41 -2.83
C GLY A 45 -16.40 -17.92 -2.06
N GLN A 46 -16.97 -19.03 -2.54
CA GLN A 46 -18.13 -19.66 -1.91
C GLN A 46 -17.71 -20.93 -1.17
N VAL A 47 -18.26 -21.14 0.03
CA VAL A 47 -18.07 -22.39 0.78
C VAL A 47 -19.17 -23.35 0.37
N CYS A 48 -18.80 -24.43 -0.31
CA CYS A 48 -19.74 -25.47 -0.72
C CYS A 48 -19.92 -26.46 0.43
N ILE A 49 -21.17 -26.70 0.85
CA ILE A 49 -21.50 -27.73 1.83
C ILE A 49 -21.72 -29.05 1.08
N ALA A 50 -21.18 -30.15 1.62
CA ALA A 50 -21.31 -31.47 1.00
C ALA A 50 -22.78 -31.89 0.89
N GLY A 51 -23.29 -31.98 -0.34
CA GLY A 51 -24.66 -32.39 -0.64
C GLY A 51 -25.48 -31.41 -1.49
N GLU A 52 -24.97 -30.21 -1.77
CA GLU A 52 -25.57 -29.24 -2.68
C GLU A 52 -24.77 -29.19 -3.99
N GLU A 53 -25.44 -29.10 -5.16
CA GLU A 53 -24.76 -29.06 -6.45
C GLU A 53 -24.14 -27.68 -6.69
N CYS A 54 -22.95 -27.45 -6.17
CA CYS A 54 -22.19 -26.26 -6.48
C CYS A 54 -21.41 -26.48 -7.78
N GLU A 55 -21.82 -25.79 -8.85
CA GLU A 55 -20.99 -25.62 -10.03
C GLU A 55 -19.66 -24.97 -9.58
N VAL A 56 -18.59 -25.77 -9.56
CA VAL A 56 -17.23 -25.27 -9.32
C VAL A 56 -16.81 -24.44 -10.52
N ALA A 57 -17.27 -23.19 -10.56
CA ALA A 57 -16.63 -22.16 -11.35
C ALA A 57 -15.17 -22.11 -10.86
N SER A 58 -14.26 -22.61 -11.70
CA SER A 58 -12.83 -22.36 -11.57
C SER A 58 -12.66 -20.91 -11.16
N ALA A 59 -11.95 -20.68 -10.06
CA ALA A 59 -11.67 -19.36 -9.53
C ALA A 59 -10.89 -18.57 -10.58
N ALA A 60 -11.61 -17.93 -11.50
CA ALA A 60 -11.17 -16.71 -12.12
C ALA A 60 -10.97 -15.74 -10.97
N ALA A 61 -9.73 -15.24 -10.83
CA ALA A 61 -9.37 -14.24 -9.87
C ALA A 61 -10.49 -13.20 -9.78
N ALA A 62 -10.95 -12.92 -8.57
CA ALA A 62 -11.68 -11.70 -8.28
C ALA A 62 -10.71 -10.52 -8.48
N GLY A 63 -10.36 -10.24 -9.73
CA GLY A 63 -9.78 -8.98 -10.13
C GLY A 63 -10.89 -7.95 -10.01
N GLY A 64 -10.77 -7.09 -9.00
CA GLY A 64 -11.61 -5.91 -8.90
C GLY A 64 -11.60 -5.21 -10.26
N SER A 65 -12.79 -4.87 -10.74
CA SER A 65 -13.03 -4.30 -12.07
C SER A 65 -12.60 -2.84 -12.22
N ASP A 66 -11.54 -2.43 -11.53
CA ASP A 66 -10.73 -1.27 -11.91
C ASP A 66 -9.65 -1.77 -12.88
N GLY A 67 -9.24 -0.94 -13.84
CA GLY A 67 -8.17 -1.30 -14.77
C GLY A 67 -6.85 -1.64 -14.06
N PRO A 68 -5.77 -1.96 -14.82
CA PRO A 68 -4.45 -2.21 -14.24
C PRO A 68 -4.06 -1.07 -13.30
N ARG A 69 -3.64 -1.40 -12.07
CA ARG A 69 -3.13 -0.42 -11.10
C ARG A 69 -1.85 0.21 -11.64
N ASP A 70 -1.62 1.48 -11.35
CA ASP A 70 -0.39 2.15 -11.75
C ASP A 70 0.82 1.67 -10.94
N GLY A 71 2.02 1.92 -11.50
CA GLY A 71 3.28 1.46 -10.92
C GLY A 71 3.59 2.05 -9.54
N GLU A 72 3.20 3.29 -9.29
CA GLU A 72 3.40 3.96 -7.99
C GLU A 72 2.54 3.28 -6.91
N SER A 73 1.28 2.98 -7.23
CA SER A 73 0.37 2.27 -6.32
C SER A 73 0.87 0.87 -5.99
N ILE A 74 1.36 0.11 -6.98
CA ILE A 74 1.93 -1.22 -6.75
C ILE A 74 3.20 -1.11 -5.90
N TYR A 75 4.09 -0.16 -6.20
CA TYR A 75 5.29 0.08 -5.41
C TYR A 75 4.93 0.39 -3.94
N GLY A 76 4.03 1.34 -3.73
CA GLY A 76 3.63 1.81 -2.39
C GLY A 76 2.93 0.73 -1.56
N THR A 77 2.27 -0.22 -2.22
CA THR A 77 1.57 -1.31 -1.52
C THR A 77 2.47 -2.50 -1.22
N PHE A 78 3.29 -2.92 -2.18
CA PHE A 78 3.97 -4.23 -2.13
C PHE A 78 5.51 -4.12 -2.08
N CYS A 79 6.09 -3.15 -2.77
CA CYS A 79 7.54 -3.09 -2.98
C CYS A 79 8.27 -2.22 -1.93
N VAL A 80 7.60 -1.19 -1.43
CA VAL A 80 8.18 -0.13 -0.58
C VAL A 80 8.79 -0.68 0.70
N ALA A 81 8.22 -1.75 1.27
CA ALA A 81 8.69 -2.33 2.53
C ALA A 81 10.16 -2.76 2.46
N CYS A 82 10.62 -3.21 1.29
CA CYS A 82 12.00 -3.62 1.08
C CYS A 82 12.82 -2.56 0.34
N HIS A 83 12.24 -1.95 -0.68
CA HIS A 83 12.96 -1.06 -1.59
C HIS A 83 13.10 0.38 -1.07
N SER A 84 12.37 0.82 -0.05
CA SER A 84 12.56 2.17 0.52
C SER A 84 13.90 2.33 1.25
N ILE A 85 14.30 1.32 2.03
CA ILE A 85 15.51 1.36 2.87
C ILE A 85 16.55 0.29 2.52
N GLY A 86 16.27 -0.55 1.52
CA GLY A 86 17.19 -1.58 1.05
C GLY A 86 17.25 -2.81 1.97
N VAL A 87 16.10 -3.24 2.48
CA VAL A 87 16.00 -4.42 3.36
C VAL A 87 16.61 -5.64 2.66
N ALA A 88 17.41 -6.40 3.41
CA ALA A 88 18.06 -7.61 2.93
C ALA A 88 18.89 -7.43 1.63
N GLY A 89 19.39 -6.20 1.37
CA GLY A 89 20.16 -5.89 0.16
C GLY A 89 19.32 -5.58 -1.08
N ALA A 90 18.03 -5.28 -0.91
CA ALA A 90 17.21 -4.73 -1.98
C ALA A 90 17.80 -3.40 -2.49
N PRO A 91 17.77 -3.11 -3.82
CA PRO A 91 18.17 -1.81 -4.32
C PRO A 91 17.25 -0.72 -3.78
N LYS A 92 17.82 0.35 -3.22
CA LYS A 92 17.05 1.44 -2.65
C LYS A 92 16.40 2.28 -3.74
N PHE A 93 15.16 2.68 -3.52
CA PHE A 93 14.47 3.68 -4.32
C PHE A 93 15.23 5.01 -4.24
N GLY A 94 15.42 5.71 -5.37
CA GLY A 94 16.24 6.92 -5.44
C GLY A 94 17.75 6.72 -5.29
N SER A 95 18.25 5.49 -5.47
CA SER A 95 19.67 5.16 -5.37
C SER A 95 20.26 4.72 -6.72
N ALA A 96 20.71 5.68 -7.52
CA ALA A 96 21.29 5.41 -8.84
C ALA A 96 22.46 4.44 -8.78
N ASP A 97 23.25 4.48 -7.71
CA ASP A 97 24.37 3.55 -7.47
C ASP A 97 23.90 2.09 -7.30
N ASP A 98 22.76 1.86 -6.63
CA ASP A 98 22.20 0.52 -6.48
C ASP A 98 21.59 0.01 -7.78
N TRP A 99 21.01 0.90 -8.58
CA TRP A 99 20.27 0.58 -9.80
C TRP A 99 21.14 0.47 -11.06
N ALA A 100 22.20 1.26 -11.20
CA ALA A 100 23.10 1.23 -12.36
C ALA A 100 23.58 -0.18 -12.76
N PRO A 101 24.12 -1.03 -11.87
CA PRO A 101 24.56 -2.37 -12.24
C PRO A 101 23.40 -3.33 -12.56
N ARG A 102 22.17 -2.97 -12.22
CA ARG A 102 20.95 -3.77 -12.47
C ARG A 102 20.35 -3.41 -13.82
N VAL A 103 20.23 -2.12 -14.11
CA VAL A 103 19.81 -1.60 -15.41
C VAL A 103 20.76 -2.06 -16.52
N ALA A 104 22.07 -2.14 -16.23
CA ALA A 104 23.06 -2.69 -17.18
C ALA A 104 22.79 -4.14 -17.61
N LYS A 105 21.99 -4.91 -16.86
CA LYS A 105 21.56 -6.28 -17.23
C LYS A 105 20.34 -6.30 -18.15
N GLY A 106 19.70 -5.14 -18.37
CA GLY A 106 18.52 -4.95 -19.20
C GLY A 106 17.19 -5.17 -18.47
N GLU A 107 16.15 -4.47 -18.94
CA GLU A 107 14.80 -4.50 -18.36
C GLU A 107 14.19 -5.91 -18.34
N ALA A 108 14.41 -6.72 -19.37
CA ALA A 108 13.91 -8.09 -19.41
C ALA A 108 14.44 -8.95 -18.24
N SER A 109 15.69 -8.71 -17.82
CA SER A 109 16.25 -9.39 -16.65
C SER A 109 15.61 -8.89 -15.35
N LEU A 110 15.37 -7.58 -15.23
CA LEU A 110 14.68 -7.00 -14.07
C LEU A 110 13.28 -7.59 -13.91
N LEU A 111 12.49 -7.62 -15.00
CA LEU A 111 11.15 -8.17 -14.99
C LEU A 111 11.16 -9.66 -14.66
N SER A 112 12.04 -10.45 -15.29
CA SER A 112 12.14 -11.88 -14.99
C SER A 112 12.50 -12.15 -13.51
N ASN A 113 13.43 -11.38 -12.94
CA ASN A 113 13.77 -11.50 -11.51
C ASN A 113 12.61 -11.08 -10.60
N ALA A 114 11.86 -10.03 -10.97
CA ALA A 114 10.72 -9.59 -10.18
C ALA A 114 9.57 -10.60 -10.21
N LEU A 115 9.29 -11.20 -11.37
CA LEU A 115 8.23 -12.20 -11.53
C LEU A 115 8.58 -13.51 -10.82
N ASN A 116 9.80 -14.00 -10.96
CA ASN A 116 10.22 -15.30 -10.42
C ASN A 116 10.80 -15.23 -9.00
N GLY A 117 11.17 -14.04 -8.54
CA GLY A 117 11.92 -13.83 -7.30
C GLY A 117 13.43 -13.99 -7.50
N LEU A 118 14.20 -13.34 -6.63
CA LEU A 118 15.66 -13.40 -6.63
C LEU A 118 16.21 -13.15 -5.22
N ASN A 119 17.05 -14.06 -4.72
CA ASN A 119 17.63 -14.00 -3.37
C ASN A 119 16.51 -13.84 -2.30
N ALA A 120 16.53 -12.74 -1.55
CA ALA A 120 15.53 -12.44 -0.52
C ALA A 120 14.24 -11.80 -1.08
N MET A 121 14.20 -11.44 -2.37
CA MET A 121 13.02 -10.89 -3.02
C MET A 121 12.07 -12.02 -3.44
N PRO A 122 10.85 -12.12 -2.89
CA PRO A 122 9.88 -13.13 -3.28
C PRO A 122 9.38 -12.92 -4.71
N ALA A 123 8.84 -13.99 -5.30
CA ALA A 123 8.14 -13.92 -6.59
C ALA A 123 7.03 -12.84 -6.56
N ARG A 124 6.95 -12.07 -7.65
CA ARG A 124 6.03 -10.93 -7.83
C ARG A 124 6.12 -9.86 -6.74
N GLY A 125 7.23 -9.78 -6.00
CA GLY A 125 7.39 -8.79 -4.93
C GLY A 125 6.31 -8.85 -3.86
N THR A 126 5.79 -10.05 -3.55
CA THR A 126 4.64 -10.32 -2.65
C THR A 126 3.25 -9.93 -3.18
N CYS A 127 3.16 -9.40 -4.40
CA CYS A 127 1.88 -9.12 -5.03
C CYS A 127 1.33 -10.36 -5.77
N ALA A 128 0.57 -11.18 -5.06
CA ALA A 128 0.01 -12.43 -5.60
C ALA A 128 -1.08 -12.22 -6.66
N ASP A 129 -1.74 -11.06 -6.64
CA ASP A 129 -2.84 -10.69 -7.53
C ASP A 129 -2.43 -9.74 -8.67
N CYS A 130 -1.18 -9.25 -8.67
CA CYS A 130 -0.68 -8.41 -9.75
C CYS A 130 -0.69 -9.18 -11.07
N SER A 131 -0.95 -8.49 -12.18
CA SER A 131 -0.60 -8.91 -13.54
C SER A 131 0.87 -8.63 -13.84
N ASP A 132 1.42 -9.23 -14.89
CA ASP A 132 2.82 -9.01 -15.28
C ASP A 132 3.07 -7.55 -15.72
N ASP A 133 2.06 -6.92 -16.32
CA ASP A 133 2.09 -5.51 -16.72
C ASP A 133 2.10 -4.55 -15.51
N GLU A 134 1.38 -4.90 -14.43
CA GLU A 134 1.44 -4.15 -13.16
C GLU A 134 2.81 -4.27 -12.50
N ILE A 135 3.43 -5.46 -12.53
CA ILE A 135 4.80 -5.65 -12.04
C ILE A 135 5.79 -4.85 -12.90
N LYS A 136 5.63 -4.86 -14.23
CA LYS A 136 6.46 -4.04 -15.13
C LYS A 136 6.29 -2.55 -14.80
N SER A 137 5.07 -2.07 -14.63
CA SER A 137 4.80 -0.67 -14.29
C SER A 137 5.45 -0.25 -12.97
N ALA A 138 5.47 -1.13 -11.97
CA ALA A 138 6.17 -0.88 -10.71
C ALA A 138 7.69 -0.81 -10.87
N ILE A 139 8.27 -1.65 -11.74
CA ILE A 139 9.70 -1.58 -12.09
C ILE A 139 9.99 -0.24 -12.76
N ASP A 140 9.20 0.15 -13.75
CA ASP A 140 9.37 1.39 -14.49
C ASP A 140 9.30 2.60 -13.53
N TYR A 141 8.34 2.62 -12.61
CA TYR A 141 8.26 3.63 -11.56
C TYR A 141 9.53 3.71 -10.69
N MET A 142 10.09 2.57 -10.28
CA MET A 142 11.36 2.56 -9.52
C MET A 142 12.56 3.00 -10.35
N LEU A 143 12.56 2.75 -11.66
CA LEU A 143 13.65 3.14 -12.57
C LEU A 143 13.62 4.64 -12.91
N GLU A 144 12.43 5.21 -13.08
CA GLU A 144 12.24 6.65 -13.30
C GLU A 144 12.63 7.49 -12.07
N ASN A 145 12.63 6.87 -10.90
CA ASN A 145 12.92 7.49 -9.61
C ASN A 145 14.17 6.88 -8.93
N ASN A 146 15.14 6.39 -9.70
CA ASN A 146 16.41 5.90 -9.15
C ASN A 146 17.51 6.96 -9.08
#